data_AF-A0A7L0TES8-F1
#
_entry.id   AF-A0A7L0TES8-F1
#
_cell.length_a   1.000
_cell.length_b   1.000
_cell.length_c   1.000
_cell.angle_alpha   90.00
_cell.angle_beta   90.00
_cell.angle_gamma   90.00
#
_symmetry.space_group_name_H-M   'P 1'
#
loop_
_entity.id
_entity.type
_entity.pdbx_description
1 polymer ?
#
loop_
_entity_poly.entity_id
_entity_poly.type
_entity_poly.pdbx_seq_one_letter_code
_entity_poly.pdbx_strand_id
1 'polypeptide(L)' 'THARRNLFGPVDHEQLQQDFQRMLRSSVEGAQQKWNFDFLRDRPAEGLLQWE' A
#
# COMPACT_ATOMS: atom_id res chain seq x y z
N THR A 1 -37.20 2.50 -4.82
CA THR A 1 -36.29 1.49 -4.22
C THR A 1 -35.48 0.77 -5.29
N HIS A 2 -34.45 1.40 -5.89
CA HIS A 2 -33.53 0.64 -6.75
C HIS A 2 -32.12 1.25 -6.80
N ALA A 3 -31.40 1.19 -5.66
CA ALA A 3 -30.03 1.69 -5.54
C ALA A 3 -28.95 0.60 -5.72
N ARG A 4 -29.32 -0.69 -5.77
CA ARG A 4 -28.37 -1.80 -6.01
C ARG A 4 -28.27 -2.11 -7.49
N ARG A 5 -27.26 -1.55 -8.15
CA ARG A 5 -26.84 -1.94 -9.50
C ARG A 5 -25.34 -1.77 -9.66
N ASN A 6 -24.73 -2.59 -10.49
CA ASN A 6 -23.37 -2.36 -10.94
C ASN A 6 -23.38 -1.16 -11.90
N LEU A 7 -22.47 -0.20 -11.69
CA LEU A 7 -22.39 1.03 -12.48
C LEU A 7 -21.43 0.92 -13.68
N PHE A 8 -20.41 0.05 -13.59
CA PHE A 8 -19.27 0.03 -14.51
C PHE A 8 -18.87 -1.38 -14.98
N GLY A 9 -19.82 -2.32 -14.96
CA GLY A 9 -19.58 -3.70 -15.39
C GLY A 9 -18.78 -4.55 -14.37
N PRO A 10 -18.51 -5.81 -14.72
CA PRO A 10 -17.82 -6.74 -13.84
C PRO A 10 -16.38 -6.29 -13.55
N VAL A 11 -15.89 -6.59 -12.35
CA VAL A 11 -14.53 -6.31 -11.90
C VAL A 11 -13.73 -7.60 -11.93
N ASP A 12 -12.50 -7.54 -12.43
CA ASP A 12 -11.51 -8.59 -12.25
C ASP A 12 -10.89 -8.45 -10.85
N HIS A 13 -11.29 -9.35 -9.94
CA HIS A 13 -10.87 -9.30 -8.55
C HIS A 13 -9.41 -9.69 -8.34
N GLU A 14 -8.85 -10.55 -9.19
CA GLU A 14 -7.45 -10.98 -9.06
C GLU A 14 -6.53 -9.85 -9.50
N GLN A 15 -6.82 -9.22 -10.66
CA GLN A 15 -6.07 -8.08 -11.15
C GLN A 15 -6.12 -6.91 -10.16
N LEU A 16 -7.32 -6.60 -9.65
CA LEU A 16 -7.51 -5.52 -8.68
C LEU A 16 -6.70 -5.75 -7.39
N GLN A 17 -6.66 -6.98 -6.89
CA GLN A 17 -5.87 -7.31 -5.70
C GLN A 17 -4.37 -7.13 -5.94
N GLN A 18 -3.87 -7.58 -7.09
CA GLN A 18 -2.47 -7.40 -7.46
C GLN A 18 -2.10 -5.92 -7.60
N ASP A 19 -2.97 -5.11 -8.20
CA ASP A 19 -2.77 -3.65 -8.33
C ASP A 19 -2.69 -2.97 -6.97
N PHE A 20 -3.60 -3.30 -6.05
CA PHE A 20 -3.55 -2.78 -4.69
C PHE A 20 -2.26 -3.17 -3.96
N GLN A 21 -1.84 -4.43 -4.07
CA GLN A 21 -0.61 -4.90 -3.44
C GLN A 21 0.63 -4.19 -3.99
N ARG A 22 0.69 -3.94 -5.31
CA ARG A 22 1.78 -3.19 -5.95
C ARG A 22 1.82 -1.74 -5.46
N MET A 23 0.67 -1.08 -5.43
CA MET A 23 0.56 0.31 -4.98
C MET A 23 0.96 0.46 -3.51
N LEU A 24 0.48 -0.45 -2.65
CA LEU A 24 0.83 -0.47 -1.24
C LEU A 24 2.34 -0.69 -1.03
N ARG A 25 2.92 -1.66 -1.75
CA ARG A 25 4.36 -1.94 -1.66
C ARG A 25 5.20 -0.72 -2.04
N SER A 26 4.90 -0.10 -3.16
CA SER A 26 5.60 1.11 -3.61
C SER A 26 5.49 2.25 -2.59
N SER A 27 4.31 2.41 -1.97
CA SER A 27 4.11 3.42 -0.93
C SER A 27 4.96 3.15 0.31
N VAL A 28 5.00 1.90 0.78
CA VAL A 28 5.80 1.49 1.94
C VAL A 28 7.30 1.62 1.65
N GLU A 29 7.76 1.18 0.49
CA GLU A 29 9.18 1.30 0.07
C GLU A 29 9.62 2.77 0.00
N GLY A 30 8.79 3.64 -0.60
CA GLY A 30 9.07 5.06 -0.67
C GLY A 30 9.12 5.72 0.72
N ALA A 31 8.20 5.34 1.61
CA ALA A 31 8.20 5.82 2.99
C ALA A 31 9.43 5.31 3.75
N GLN A 32 9.76 4.03 3.64
CA GLN A 32 10.91 3.42 4.31
C GLN A 32 12.22 4.06 3.86
N GLN A 33 12.38 4.35 2.57
CA GLN A 33 13.57 5.03 2.06
C GLN A 33 13.67 6.49 2.54
N LYS A 34 12.54 7.20 2.61
CA LYS A 34 12.48 8.59 3.09
C LYS A 34 12.80 8.71 4.58
N TRP A 35 12.34 7.75 5.37
CA TRP A 35 12.33 7.83 6.82
C TRP A 35 13.35 6.91 7.50
N ASN A 36 14.03 6.03 6.76
CA ASN A 36 14.85 4.95 7.33
C ASN A 36 14.08 4.19 8.42
N PHE A 37 12.83 3.83 8.14
CA PHE A 37 11.95 3.16 9.10
C PHE A 37 11.17 2.04 8.39
N ASP A 38 11.22 0.84 8.95
CA ASP A 38 10.44 -0.31 8.46
C ASP A 38 9.06 -0.29 9.11
N PHE A 39 8.08 0.23 8.35
CA PHE A 39 6.69 0.33 8.78
C PHE A 39 5.99 -1.02 8.93
N LEU A 40 6.49 -2.10 8.32
CA LEU A 40 5.89 -3.43 8.46
C LEU A 40 6.34 -4.12 9.74
N ARG A 41 7.58 -3.88 10.15
CA ARG A 41 8.16 -4.41 11.40
C ARG A 41 8.02 -3.46 12.59
N ASP A 42 7.53 -2.26 12.32
CA ASP A 42 7.40 -1.15 13.27
C ASP A 42 8.73 -0.86 14.00
N ARG A 43 9.80 -0.77 13.22
CA ARG A 43 11.16 -0.57 13.74
C ARG A 43 11.98 0.37 12.86
N PRO A 44 12.90 1.14 13.46
CA PRO A 44 13.89 1.89 12.70
C PRO A 44 14.69 0.94 11.79
N ALA A 45 14.94 1.39 10.57
CA ALA A 45 15.85 0.74 9.65
C ALA A 45 17.19 1.48 9.67
N GLU A 46 18.26 0.82 9.24
CA GLU A 46 19.56 1.48 9.13
C GLU A 46 19.50 2.67 8.15
N GLY A 47 20.11 3.79 8.55
CA GLY A 47 20.18 4.97 7.71
C GLY A 47 20.58 6.25 8.43
N LEU A 48 20.29 7.37 7.78
CA LEU A 48 20.75 8.69 8.22
C LEU A 48 19.92 9.24 9.39
N LEU A 49 18.65 8.85 9.46
CA LEU A 49 17.75 9.26 10.53
C LEU A 49 17.91 8.34 11.73
N GLN A 50 18.18 8.93 12.89
CA GLN A 50 18.18 8.25 14.19
C GLN A 50 16.81 8.43 14.82
N TRP A 51 16.16 7.32 15.16
CA TRP A 51 14.85 7.28 15.81
C TRP A 51 15.04 6.99 17.31
N GLU A 52 14.33 7.73 18.18
CA GLU A 52 14.34 7.59 19.66
C GLU A 52 13.27 6.63 20.18
#